data_AF-A0A6C0J240-F1
#
_entry.id   AF-A0A6C0J240-F1
#
_cell.length_a   1.000
_cell.length_b   1.000
_cell.length_c   1.000
_cell.angle_alpha   90.00
_cell.angle_beta   90.00
_cell.angle_gamma   90.00
#
_symmetry.space_group_name_H-M   'P 1'
#
loop_
_entity.id
_entity.type
_entity.pdbx_description
1 polymer ?
#
loop_
_entity_poly.entity_id
_entity_poly.type
_entity_poly.pdbx_seq_one_letter_code
_entity_poly.pdbx_strand_id
1 'polypeptide(L)'
;MFSNTTPTEKQKELIDKFLEEDDEEEENKGLTCDYCNKSFSSKQRYKTHQDICIEKYKKEILNLNLIINDLKLNENIILELKIENKLLRESNLGLNSSYKQLLELQNGIQEIAKLSIEQKNDDINNMIKKYVKKQPRKQFECSNVIYILTTSSLQKDRRYILGKAKNLTNRLSTYNKTDEHEVLFFQDCGDDETMNLLEPTVFKKLNEYREQANRERFILPEDKNIDFFIDIIKNCFEFKKGKYF
;
A
#
# COMPACT_ATOMS: atom_id res chain seq x y z
N MET A 1 25.09 24.24 -45.79
CA MET A 1 26.17 24.72 -46.68
C MET A 1 26.37 23.65 -47.74
N PHE A 2 25.75 23.82 -48.91
CA PHE A 2 25.92 22.86 -50.01
C PHE A 2 27.03 23.37 -50.92
N SER A 3 28.08 22.57 -51.00
CA SER A 3 29.30 22.84 -51.75
C SER A 3 29.00 22.73 -53.25
N ASN A 4 29.16 23.82 -53.99
CA ASN A 4 29.23 23.81 -55.44
C ASN A 4 30.55 23.12 -55.84
N THR A 5 30.50 21.84 -56.20
CA THR A 5 31.64 21.15 -56.80
C THR A 5 31.77 21.56 -58.26
N THR A 6 32.84 22.30 -58.56
CA THR A 6 33.33 22.60 -59.90
C THR A 6 33.64 21.30 -60.66
N PRO A 7 33.37 21.23 -61.98
CA PRO A 7 33.75 20.08 -62.81
C PRO A 7 35.25 19.82 -62.74
N THR A 8 35.64 18.59 -62.44
CA THR A 8 37.04 18.13 -62.46
C THR A 8 37.63 18.25 -63.87
N GLU A 9 38.93 18.50 -64.00
CA GLU A 9 39.63 18.67 -65.29
C GLU A 9 39.32 17.60 -66.34
N LYS A 10 39.09 16.35 -65.91
CA LYS A 10 38.64 15.24 -66.78
C LYS A 10 37.29 15.44 -67.47
N GLN A 11 36.40 16.27 -66.92
CA GLN A 11 35.09 16.59 -67.52
C GLN A 11 35.19 17.74 -68.52
N LYS A 12 36.18 18.64 -68.39
CA LYS A 12 36.47 19.66 -69.40
C LYS A 12 37.15 19.06 -70.63
N GLU A 13 38.04 18.10 -70.40
CA GLU A 13 38.75 17.36 -71.46
C GLU A 13 37.82 16.50 -72.35
N LEU A 14 36.65 16.10 -71.84
CA LEU A 14 35.62 15.41 -72.62
C LEU A 14 34.72 16.35 -73.44
N ILE A 15 34.62 17.63 -73.04
CA ILE A 15 33.81 18.65 -73.74
C ILE A 15 34.62 19.21 -74.91
N ASP A 16 35.93 19.43 -74.74
CA ASP A 16 36.80 19.91 -75.82
C ASP A 16 37.01 18.83 -76.91
N LYS A 17 36.92 17.53 -76.58
CA LYS A 17 36.91 16.44 -77.58
C LYS A 17 35.62 16.33 -78.39
N PHE A 18 34.58 17.09 -78.08
CA PHE A 18 33.30 17.06 -78.79
C PHE A 18 33.17 18.17 -79.86
N LEU A 19 34.18 19.03 -80.01
CA LEU A 19 34.12 20.22 -80.89
C LEU A 19 35.20 20.28 -81.98
N GLU A 20 35.98 19.23 -82.18
CA GLU A 20 36.93 19.13 -83.29
C GLU A 20 36.61 17.92 -84.16
N GLU A 21 35.79 18.12 -85.20
CA GLU A 21 35.83 17.31 -86.44
C GLU A 21 35.61 18.24 -87.64
N ASP A 22 36.75 18.70 -88.17
CA ASP A 22 37.15 18.78 -89.58
C ASP A 22 36.09 19.05 -90.67
N ASP A 23 36.22 20.25 -91.26
CA ASP A 23 35.83 20.55 -92.64
C ASP A 23 36.77 19.82 -93.61
N GLU A 24 36.27 18.86 -94.41
CA GLU A 24 36.60 18.68 -95.83
C GLU A 24 35.83 17.51 -96.49
N GLU A 25 35.13 17.88 -97.58
CA GLU A 25 34.72 17.09 -98.76
C GLU A 25 33.66 15.95 -98.75
N GLU A 26 32.98 15.91 -99.90
CA GLU A 26 32.17 14.85 -100.54
C GLU A 26 30.65 14.77 -100.33
N GLU A 27 29.97 15.08 -101.44
CA GLU A 27 28.55 14.96 -101.71
C GLU A 27 28.00 13.56 -101.38
N ASN A 28 26.78 13.56 -100.81
CA ASN A 28 25.84 12.44 -100.74
C ASN A 28 25.92 11.46 -99.54
N LYS A 29 26.25 11.95 -98.33
CA LYS A 29 25.82 11.31 -97.07
C LYS A 29 24.48 11.90 -96.61
N GLY A 30 23.45 11.07 -96.52
CA GLY A 30 22.14 11.49 -96.01
C GLY A 30 22.23 12.06 -94.59
N LEU A 31 21.43 13.09 -94.27
CA LEU A 31 21.43 13.72 -92.95
C LEU A 31 20.72 12.81 -91.93
N THR A 32 21.42 12.30 -90.92
CA THR A 32 20.87 11.41 -89.89
C THR A 32 20.58 12.15 -88.58
N CYS A 33 19.43 11.89 -87.97
CA CYS A 33 19.04 12.47 -86.68
C CYS A 33 19.66 11.71 -85.51
N ASP A 34 20.48 12.37 -84.71
CA ASP A 34 21.21 11.76 -83.57
C ASP A 34 20.28 11.23 -82.46
N TYR A 35 19.04 11.71 -82.42
CA TYR A 35 18.06 11.38 -81.40
C TYR A 35 17.22 10.15 -81.72
N CYS A 36 17.12 9.74 -83.00
CA CYS A 36 16.34 8.56 -83.38
C CYS A 36 16.86 7.80 -84.61
N ASN A 37 18.06 8.15 -85.07
CA ASN A 37 18.81 7.54 -86.18
C ASN A 37 18.07 7.50 -87.53
N LYS A 38 17.09 8.40 -87.75
CA LYS A 38 16.39 8.52 -89.04
C LYS A 38 17.19 9.36 -90.04
N SER A 39 17.27 8.92 -91.29
CA SER A 39 17.98 9.62 -92.38
C SER A 39 17.04 10.50 -93.21
N PHE A 40 17.56 11.62 -93.72
CA PHE A 40 16.81 12.62 -94.47
C PHE A 40 17.58 13.06 -95.71
N SER A 41 16.87 13.17 -96.84
CA SER A 41 17.43 13.66 -98.11
C SER A 41 17.38 15.19 -98.25
N SER A 42 16.77 15.91 -97.29
CA SER A 42 16.60 17.36 -97.31
C SER A 42 16.96 17.98 -95.97
N LYS A 43 17.77 19.04 -96.00
CA LYS A 43 18.18 19.82 -94.82
C LYS A 43 17.00 20.43 -94.06
N GLN A 44 15.95 20.87 -94.76
CA GLN A 44 14.76 21.45 -94.12
C GLN A 44 13.96 20.40 -93.36
N ARG A 45 13.74 19.22 -93.97
CA ARG A 45 13.03 18.10 -93.32
C ARG A 45 13.81 17.57 -92.11
N TYR A 46 15.14 17.51 -92.21
CA TYR A 46 16.03 17.17 -91.12
C TYR A 46 15.87 18.13 -89.94
N LYS A 47 15.97 19.45 -90.15
CA LYS A 47 15.84 20.45 -89.09
C LYS A 47 14.49 20.38 -88.37
N THR A 48 13.38 20.37 -89.12
CA THR A 48 12.05 20.25 -88.51
C THR A 48 11.89 18.96 -87.71
N HIS A 49 12.45 17.85 -88.19
CA HIS A 49 12.43 16.60 -87.45
C HIS A 49 13.30 16.65 -86.18
N GLN A 50 14.48 17.26 -86.26
CA GLN A 50 15.39 17.47 -85.14
C GLN A 50 14.71 18.27 -84.03
N ASP A 51 14.00 19.35 -84.37
CA ASP A 51 13.22 20.16 -83.42
C ASP A 51 12.14 19.32 -82.71
N ILE A 52 11.38 18.50 -83.46
CA ILE A 52 10.35 17.61 -82.91
C ILE A 52 10.96 16.57 -81.97
N CYS A 53 12.09 15.97 -82.36
CA CYS A 53 12.82 15.01 -81.53
C CYS A 53 13.32 15.67 -80.25
N ILE A 54 13.95 16.84 -80.33
CA ILE A 54 14.43 17.60 -79.18
C ILE A 54 13.27 17.88 -78.21
N GLU A 55 12.13 18.36 -78.71
CA GLU A 55 10.96 18.64 -77.87
C GLU A 55 10.37 17.38 -77.22
N LYS A 56 10.41 16.23 -77.92
CA LYS A 56 10.01 14.95 -77.33
C LYS A 56 10.95 14.54 -76.19
N TYR A 57 12.26 14.60 -76.39
CA TYR A 57 13.26 14.26 -75.37
C TYR A 57 13.20 15.21 -74.17
N LYS A 58 12.98 16.51 -74.39
CA LYS A 58 12.77 17.49 -73.30
C LYS A 58 11.58 17.09 -72.42
N LYS A 59 10.46 16.67 -73.01
CA LYS A 59 9.28 16.20 -72.26
C LYS A 59 9.58 14.93 -71.47
N GLU A 60 10.31 13.98 -72.05
CA GLU A 60 10.72 12.75 -71.36
C GLU A 60 11.65 13.05 -70.18
N ILE A 61 12.63 13.94 -70.35
CA ILE A 61 13.52 14.41 -69.27
C ILE A 61 12.71 15.08 -68.16
N LEU A 62 11.75 15.94 -68.50
CA LEU A 62 10.88 16.58 -67.51
C LEU A 62 10.07 15.54 -66.71
N ASN A 63 9.49 14.54 -67.38
CA ASN A 63 8.75 13.46 -66.72
C ASN A 63 9.65 12.64 -65.78
N LEU A 64 10.87 12.30 -66.22
CA LEU A 64 11.84 11.60 -65.38
C LEU A 64 12.22 12.41 -64.14
N ASN A 65 12.41 13.72 -64.29
CA ASN A 65 12.71 14.61 -63.17
C ASN A 65 11.56 14.66 -62.13
N LEU A 66 10.30 14.66 -62.59
CA LEU A 66 9.15 14.58 -61.69
C LEU A 66 9.15 13.26 -60.90
N ILE A 67 9.35 12.13 -61.58
CA ILE A 67 9.43 10.81 -60.95
C ILE A 67 10.57 10.76 -59.92
N ILE A 68 11.75 11.30 -60.25
CA ILE A 68 12.88 11.35 -59.32
C ILE A 68 12.55 12.16 -58.07
N ASN A 69 11.84 13.28 -58.21
CA ASN A 69 11.44 14.09 -57.06
C ASN A 69 10.42 13.37 -56.17
N ASP A 70 9.46 12.66 -56.76
CA ASP A 70 8.49 11.86 -56.01
C ASP A 70 9.17 10.71 -55.25
N LEU A 71 10.16 10.05 -55.87
CA LEU A 71 10.94 9.01 -55.21
C LEU A 71 11.73 9.56 -54.01
N LYS A 72 12.36 10.73 -54.16
CA LYS A 72 13.06 11.40 -53.04
C LYS A 72 12.11 11.77 -51.90
N LEU A 73 10.90 12.23 -52.22
CA LEU A 73 9.89 12.52 -51.21
C LEU A 73 9.47 11.26 -50.46
N ASN A 74 9.25 10.15 -51.18
CA ASN A 74 8.91 8.87 -50.58
C ASN A 74 10.04 8.32 -49.69
N GLU A 75 11.30 8.47 -50.10
CA GLU A 75 12.44 8.10 -49.26
C GLU A 75 12.45 8.86 -47.92
N ASN A 76 12.17 10.17 -47.96
CA ASN A 76 12.07 10.99 -46.74
C ASN A 76 10.94 10.52 -45.83
N ILE A 77 9.76 10.26 -46.39
CA ILE A 77 8.60 9.75 -45.62
C ILE A 77 8.93 8.40 -44.97
N ILE A 78 9.58 7.49 -45.71
CA ILE A 78 10.00 6.19 -45.18
C ILE A 78 10.99 6.38 -44.01
N LEU A 79 11.90 7.35 -44.11
CA LEU A 79 12.85 7.65 -43.04
C LEU A 79 12.15 8.19 -41.79
N GLU A 80 11.21 9.13 -41.94
CA GLU A 80 10.41 9.68 -40.84
C GLU A 80 9.60 8.57 -40.14
N LEU A 81 8.91 7.72 -40.91
CA LEU A 81 8.15 6.60 -40.37
C LEU A 81 9.03 5.60 -39.62
N LYS A 82 10.29 5.38 -40.06
CA LYS A 82 11.24 4.53 -39.33
C LYS A 82 11.65 5.13 -37.98
N ILE A 83 11.86 6.45 -37.93
CA ILE A 83 12.20 7.16 -36.70
C ILE A 83 11.02 7.11 -35.73
N GLU A 84 9.82 7.41 -36.18
CA GLU A 84 8.60 7.39 -35.36
C GLU A 84 8.34 5.99 -34.77
N ASN A 85 8.43 4.94 -35.60
CA ASN A 85 8.28 3.56 -35.13
C ASN A 85 9.32 3.18 -34.07
N LYS A 86 10.55 3.68 -34.18
CA LYS A 86 11.59 3.43 -33.18
C LYS A 86 11.23 4.09 -31.85
N LEU A 87 10.81 5.35 -31.86
CA LEU A 87 10.38 6.07 -30.66
C LEU A 87 9.18 5.41 -29.98
N LEU A 88 8.19 4.94 -30.76
CA LEU A 88 7.04 4.21 -30.23
C LEU A 88 7.43 2.91 -29.54
N ARG A 89 8.40 2.16 -30.09
CA ARG A 89 8.91 0.93 -29.45
C ARG A 89 9.63 1.22 -28.13
N GLU A 90 10.46 2.26 -28.10
CA GLU A 90 11.19 2.69 -26.90
C GLU A 90 10.22 3.14 -25.79
N SER A 91 9.19 3.92 -26.13
CA SER A 91 8.15 4.34 -25.18
C SER A 91 7.37 3.17 -24.57
N ASN A 92 6.95 2.20 -25.41
CA ASN A 92 6.22 1.02 -24.95
C ASN A 92 7.05 0.12 -24.02
N LEU A 93 8.36 0.02 -24.22
CA LEU A 93 9.26 -0.72 -23.32
C LEU A 93 9.29 -0.10 -21.92
N GLY A 94 9.33 1.23 -21.82
CA GLY A 94 9.30 1.96 -20.55
C GLY A 94 7.99 1.76 -19.77
N LEU A 95 6.86 1.81 -20.48
CA LEU A 95 5.53 1.59 -19.89
C LEU A 95 5.36 0.19 -19.29
N ASN A 96 5.83 -0.85 -19.98
CA ASN A 96 5.75 -2.23 -19.49
C ASN A 96 6.57 -2.44 -18.21
N SER A 97 7.74 -1.81 -18.09
CA SER A 97 8.55 -1.86 -16.87
C SER A 97 7.84 -1.17 -15.69
N SER A 98 7.24 -0.01 -15.93
CA SER A 98 6.50 0.73 -14.89
C SER A 98 5.27 -0.03 -14.41
N TYR A 99 4.51 -0.63 -15.34
CA TYR A 99 3.36 -1.46 -15.00
C TYR A 99 3.74 -2.66 -14.11
N LYS A 100 4.87 -3.32 -14.41
CA LYS A 100 5.37 -4.43 -13.60
C LYS A 100 5.71 -4.00 -12.18
N GLN A 101 6.38 -2.86 -12.01
CA GLN A 101 6.70 -2.31 -10.69
C GLN A 101 5.44 -1.94 -9.89
N LEU A 102 4.44 -1.36 -10.56
CA LEU A 102 3.13 -1.06 -9.95
C LEU A 102 2.42 -2.32 -9.45
N LEU A 103 2.46 -3.40 -10.24
CA LEU A 103 1.85 -4.67 -9.87
C LEU A 103 2.55 -5.31 -8.66
N GLU A 104 3.88 -5.27 -8.62
CA GLU A 104 4.66 -5.76 -7.47
C GLU A 104 4.35 -4.96 -6.19
N LEU A 105 4.28 -3.63 -6.29
CA LEU A 105 3.92 -2.78 -5.17
C LEU A 105 2.49 -3.06 -4.66
N GLN A 106 1.54 -3.23 -5.58
CA GLN A 106 0.16 -3.53 -5.24
C GLN A 106 0.04 -4.87 -4.49
N ASN A 107 0.76 -5.90 -4.94
CA ASN A 107 0.78 -7.20 -4.28
C ASN A 107 1.38 -7.11 -2.87
N GLY A 108 2.48 -6.38 -2.69
CA GLY A 108 3.11 -6.17 -1.38
C GLY A 108 2.17 -5.48 -0.38
N ILE A 109 1.42 -4.47 -0.81
CA ILE A 109 0.43 -3.79 0.05
C ILE A 109 -0.69 -4.75 0.48
N GLN A 110 -1.15 -5.61 -0.43
CA GLN A 110 -2.19 -6.59 -0.10
C GLN A 110 -1.72 -7.63 0.91
N GLU A 111 -0.47 -8.09 0.84
CA GLU A 111 0.09 -9.02 1.82
C GLU A 111 0.22 -8.39 3.20
N ILE A 112 0.75 -7.16 3.28
CA ILE A 112 0.86 -6.42 4.55
C ILE A 112 -0.52 -6.25 5.20
N ALA A 113 -1.54 -5.91 4.41
CA ALA A 113 -2.91 -5.75 4.91
C ALA A 113 -3.48 -7.07 5.48
N LYS A 114 -3.26 -8.20 4.79
CA LYS A 114 -3.69 -9.53 5.24
C LYS A 114 -3.03 -9.90 6.58
N LEU A 115 -1.70 -9.77 6.66
CA LEU A 115 -0.94 -10.07 7.88
C LEU A 115 -1.40 -9.22 9.06
N SER A 116 -1.68 -7.93 8.84
CA SER A 116 -2.18 -7.03 9.89
C SER A 116 -3.57 -7.43 10.41
N ILE A 117 -4.46 -7.88 9.52
CA ILE A 117 -5.80 -8.34 9.88
C ILE A 117 -5.71 -9.65 10.67
N GLU A 118 -4.90 -10.60 10.22
CA GLU A 118 -4.69 -11.88 10.91
C GLU A 118 -4.14 -11.65 12.32
N GLN A 119 -3.12 -10.82 12.46
CA GLN A 119 -2.54 -10.49 13.76
C GLN A 119 -3.55 -9.84 14.71
N LYS A 120 -4.37 -8.90 14.22
CA LYS A 120 -5.45 -8.30 15.04
C LYS A 120 -6.52 -9.32 15.44
N ASN A 121 -6.87 -10.25 14.55
CA ASN A 121 -7.84 -11.30 14.86
C ASN A 121 -7.30 -12.25 15.95
N ASP A 122 -6.02 -12.58 15.90
CA ASP A 122 -5.37 -13.39 16.93
C ASP A 122 -5.34 -12.67 18.29
N ASP A 123 -5.02 -11.38 18.30
CA ASP A 123 -5.07 -10.56 19.51
C ASP A 123 -6.48 -10.51 20.12
N ILE A 124 -7.50 -10.30 19.28
CA ILE A 124 -8.90 -10.32 19.70
C ILE A 124 -9.25 -11.70 20.28
N ASN A 125 -8.89 -12.78 19.60
CA ASN A 125 -9.17 -14.14 20.05
C ASN A 125 -8.49 -14.44 21.40
N ASN A 126 -7.26 -13.98 21.58
CA ASN A 126 -6.53 -14.13 22.84
C ASN A 126 -7.16 -13.32 23.97
N MET A 127 -7.61 -12.10 23.69
CA MET A 127 -8.38 -11.30 24.64
C MET A 127 -9.70 -11.98 25.01
N ILE A 128 -10.45 -12.49 24.03
CA ILE A 128 -11.69 -13.25 24.28
C ILE A 128 -11.39 -14.46 25.18
N LYS A 129 -10.34 -15.24 24.91
CA LYS A 129 -9.94 -16.37 25.77
C LYS A 129 -9.55 -15.94 27.17
N LYS A 130 -8.97 -14.75 27.36
CA LYS A 130 -8.57 -14.22 28.67
C LYS A 130 -9.77 -13.72 29.49
N TYR A 131 -10.69 -12.99 28.85
CA TYR A 131 -11.78 -12.29 29.52
C TYR A 131 -13.12 -13.05 29.50
N VAL A 132 -13.30 -14.01 28.58
CA VAL A 132 -14.49 -14.87 28.45
C VAL A 132 -14.21 -16.28 28.96
N LYS A 133 -13.31 -16.46 29.94
CA LYS A 133 -13.34 -17.68 30.74
C LYS A 133 -14.64 -17.65 31.55
N LYS A 134 -15.63 -18.44 31.11
CA LYS A 134 -16.80 -18.83 31.91
C LYS A 134 -16.32 -19.68 33.10
N GLN A 135 -15.62 -19.06 34.05
CA GLN A 135 -15.24 -19.67 35.31
C GLN A 135 -16.54 -20.16 36.00
N PRO A 136 -16.59 -21.41 36.49
CA PRO A 136 -17.73 -21.87 37.28
C PRO A 136 -17.87 -20.96 38.50
N ARG A 137 -18.99 -20.25 38.60
CA ARG A 137 -19.23 -19.31 39.71
C ARG A 137 -19.32 -20.11 41.00
N LYS A 138 -18.43 -19.85 41.96
CA LYS A 138 -18.59 -20.35 43.33
C LYS A 138 -19.91 -19.78 43.87
N GLN A 139 -20.87 -20.66 44.14
CA GLN A 139 -22.13 -20.30 44.75
C GLN A 139 -21.96 -20.34 46.27
N PHE A 140 -22.39 -19.29 46.94
CA PHE A 140 -22.48 -19.18 48.38
C PHE A 140 -23.96 -19.14 48.75
N GLU A 141 -24.41 -20.09 49.57
CA GLU A 141 -25.80 -20.23 50.01
C GLU A 141 -26.15 -19.32 51.20
N CYS A 142 -25.19 -18.55 51.71
CA CYS A 142 -25.38 -17.67 52.86
C CYS A 142 -26.06 -16.34 52.49
N SER A 143 -26.94 -15.87 53.39
CA SER A 143 -27.57 -14.56 53.28
C SER A 143 -27.20 -13.67 54.47
N ASN A 144 -27.19 -12.35 54.27
CA ASN A 144 -26.82 -11.34 55.28
C ASN A 144 -25.45 -11.62 55.93
N VAL A 145 -24.37 -11.38 55.19
CA VAL A 145 -23.00 -11.68 55.65
C VAL A 145 -22.11 -10.44 55.72
N ILE A 146 -21.17 -10.45 56.65
CA ILE A 146 -19.96 -9.61 56.59
C ILE A 146 -18.83 -10.44 56.00
N TYR A 147 -18.05 -9.87 55.09
CA TYR A 147 -17.00 -10.58 54.37
C TYR A 147 -15.68 -9.82 54.34
N ILE A 148 -14.61 -10.56 54.07
CA ILE A 148 -13.28 -10.05 53.72
C ILE A 148 -12.90 -10.61 52.35
N LEU A 149 -12.62 -9.73 51.40
CA LEU A 149 -12.15 -10.07 50.05
C LEU A 149 -10.77 -9.48 49.78
N THR A 150 -10.04 -10.11 48.87
CA THR A 150 -8.84 -9.53 48.27
C THR A 150 -8.71 -9.92 46.80
N THR A 151 -7.73 -9.36 46.11
CA THR A 151 -7.27 -9.81 44.78
C THR A 151 -5.77 -10.05 44.87
N SER A 152 -5.17 -10.78 43.92
CA SER A 152 -3.74 -11.04 43.94
C SER A 152 -2.87 -9.77 43.94
N SER A 153 -3.38 -8.66 43.39
CA SER A 153 -2.70 -7.36 43.48
C SER A 153 -2.86 -6.73 44.86
N LEU A 154 -4.08 -6.71 45.40
CA LEU A 154 -4.33 -6.10 46.71
C LEU A 154 -3.62 -6.84 47.84
N GLN A 155 -3.57 -8.18 47.77
CA GLN A 155 -2.89 -9.01 48.75
C GLN A 155 -1.38 -8.72 48.83
N LYS A 156 -0.72 -8.45 47.69
CA LYS A 156 0.70 -8.04 47.67
C LYS A 156 0.93 -6.74 48.42
N ASP A 157 -0.03 -5.83 48.35
CA ASP A 157 -0.01 -4.55 49.05
C ASP A 157 -0.60 -4.64 50.47
N ARG A 158 -0.88 -5.87 50.96
CA ARG A 158 -1.52 -6.14 52.25
C ARG A 158 -2.87 -5.42 52.42
N ARG A 159 -3.59 -5.20 51.31
CA ARG A 159 -4.89 -4.53 51.25
C ARG A 159 -6.04 -5.54 51.18
N TYR A 160 -7.09 -5.24 51.94
CA TYR A 160 -8.28 -6.08 52.06
C TYR A 160 -9.54 -5.22 51.96
N ILE A 161 -10.58 -5.77 51.33
CA ILE A 161 -11.89 -5.15 51.19
C ILE A 161 -12.81 -5.82 52.20
N LEU A 162 -13.34 -5.05 53.14
CA LEU A 162 -14.32 -5.53 54.10
C LEU A 162 -15.68 -4.96 53.72
N GLY A 163 -16.75 -5.73 53.83
CA GLY A 163 -18.06 -5.20 53.52
C GLY A 163 -19.18 -6.14 53.95
N LYS A 164 -20.41 -5.73 53.65
CA LYS A 164 -21.61 -6.52 53.89
C LYS A 164 -22.34 -6.87 52.60
N ALA A 165 -23.07 -7.98 52.60
CA ALA A 165 -23.91 -8.38 51.47
C ALA A 165 -25.09 -9.25 51.92
N LYS A 166 -26.27 -8.97 51.35
CA LYS A 166 -27.43 -9.87 51.48
C LYS A 166 -27.21 -11.21 50.79
N ASN A 167 -26.44 -11.22 49.70
CA ASN A 167 -26.05 -12.43 48.99
C ASN A 167 -24.62 -12.25 48.47
N LEU A 168 -23.69 -13.05 49.00
CA LEU A 168 -22.27 -12.93 48.69
C LEU A 168 -21.97 -13.26 47.21
N THR A 169 -22.67 -14.23 46.63
CA THR A 169 -22.56 -14.61 45.21
C THR A 169 -22.90 -13.44 44.29
N ASN A 170 -23.98 -12.72 44.56
CA ASN A 170 -24.40 -11.56 43.78
C ASN A 170 -23.43 -10.39 43.96
N ARG A 171 -22.91 -10.19 45.18
CA ARG A 171 -21.92 -9.15 45.46
C ARG A 171 -20.61 -9.43 44.71
N LEU A 172 -20.11 -10.66 44.74
CA LEU A 172 -18.91 -11.07 44.00
C LEU A 172 -19.09 -10.99 42.49
N SER A 173 -20.30 -11.25 41.98
CA SER A 173 -20.61 -11.07 40.55
C SER A 173 -20.47 -9.61 40.08
N THR A 174 -20.56 -8.64 41.00
CA THR A 174 -20.35 -7.22 40.71
C THR A 174 -18.84 -6.89 40.67
N TYR A 175 -18.05 -7.52 41.53
CA TYR A 175 -16.61 -7.30 41.65
C TYR A 175 -15.77 -8.09 40.63
N ASN A 176 -16.19 -9.30 40.27
CA ASN A 176 -15.51 -10.22 39.35
C ASN A 176 -15.72 -9.86 37.87
N LYS A 177 -15.73 -8.56 37.54
CA LYS A 177 -15.81 -8.05 36.16
C LYS A 177 -14.42 -7.83 35.55
N THR A 178 -13.48 -7.32 36.34
CA THR A 178 -12.12 -6.96 35.89
C THR A 178 -11.05 -7.80 36.57
N ASP A 179 -11.21 -8.11 37.86
CA ASP A 179 -10.27 -8.91 38.66
C ASP A 179 -11.02 -9.98 39.47
N GLU A 180 -10.42 -11.17 39.59
CA GLU A 180 -10.96 -12.24 40.43
C GLU A 180 -10.75 -11.90 41.92
N HIS A 181 -11.86 -11.65 42.62
CA HIS A 181 -11.86 -11.42 44.05
C HIS A 181 -11.97 -12.76 44.78
N GLU A 182 -11.02 -13.01 45.66
CA GLU A 182 -10.97 -14.15 46.54
C GLU A 182 -11.67 -13.83 47.87
N VAL A 183 -12.56 -14.71 48.31
CA VAL A 183 -13.19 -14.62 49.64
C VAL A 183 -12.26 -15.27 50.65
N LEU A 184 -11.68 -14.47 51.55
CA LEU A 184 -10.82 -14.97 52.62
C LEU A 184 -11.62 -15.37 53.85
N PHE A 185 -12.69 -14.64 54.14
CA PHE A 185 -13.55 -14.90 55.29
C PHE A 185 -14.95 -14.35 55.04
N PHE A 186 -15.96 -15.01 55.59
CA PHE A 186 -17.29 -14.47 55.72
C PHE A 186 -17.94 -14.95 57.03
N GLN A 187 -18.76 -14.09 57.63
CA GLN A 187 -19.54 -14.38 58.82
C GLN A 187 -21.02 -14.20 58.49
N ASP A 188 -21.79 -15.27 58.63
CA ASP A 188 -23.26 -15.24 58.53
C ASP A 188 -23.85 -14.54 59.76
N CYS A 189 -24.64 -13.49 59.51
CA CYS A 189 -25.32 -12.72 60.54
C CYS A 189 -26.76 -13.20 60.82
N GLY A 190 -27.31 -14.09 60.00
CA GLY A 190 -28.69 -14.57 60.05
C GLY A 190 -29.69 -13.56 59.47
N ASP A 191 -29.70 -12.32 60.00
CA ASP A 191 -30.68 -11.29 59.64
C ASP A 191 -30.02 -9.95 59.25
N ASP A 192 -30.79 -9.10 58.55
CA ASP A 192 -30.35 -7.80 58.02
C ASP A 192 -30.06 -6.79 59.14
N GLU A 193 -30.81 -6.83 60.25
CA GLU A 193 -30.63 -5.89 61.36
C GLU A 193 -29.30 -6.14 62.08
N THR A 194 -28.99 -7.41 62.37
CA THR A 194 -27.73 -7.83 62.95
C THR A 194 -26.55 -7.43 62.06
N MET A 195 -26.65 -7.69 60.74
CA MET A 195 -25.63 -7.28 59.77
C MET A 195 -25.41 -5.75 59.75
N ASN A 196 -26.50 -4.97 59.74
CA ASN A 196 -26.46 -3.51 59.69
C ASN A 196 -25.91 -2.87 60.97
N LEU A 197 -26.01 -3.55 62.12
CA LEU A 197 -25.40 -3.11 63.37
C LEU A 197 -23.92 -3.53 63.47
N LEU A 198 -23.61 -4.73 62.99
CA LEU A 198 -22.29 -5.32 63.12
C LEU A 198 -21.24 -4.61 62.26
N GLU A 199 -21.59 -4.23 61.02
CA GLU A 199 -20.66 -3.57 60.09
C GLU A 199 -20.10 -2.25 60.67
N PRO A 200 -20.92 -1.27 61.10
CA PRO A 200 -20.40 -0.04 61.70
C PRO A 200 -19.51 -0.31 62.91
N THR A 201 -19.84 -1.32 63.71
CA THR A 201 -19.08 -1.70 64.90
C THR A 201 -17.69 -2.23 64.52
N VAL A 202 -17.62 -3.11 63.52
CA VAL A 202 -16.35 -3.63 62.96
C VAL A 202 -15.54 -2.49 62.36
N PHE A 203 -16.15 -1.62 61.55
CA PHE A 203 -15.46 -0.51 60.90
C PHE A 203 -14.91 0.49 61.90
N LYS A 204 -15.63 0.74 63.00
CA LYS A 204 -15.14 1.60 64.09
C LYS A 204 -13.91 0.99 64.78
N LYS A 205 -13.89 -0.32 65.03
CA LYS A 205 -12.72 -1.01 65.61
C LYS A 205 -11.52 -1.07 64.68
N LEU A 206 -11.76 -1.11 63.37
CA LEU A 206 -10.71 -1.18 62.34
C LEU A 206 -10.32 0.19 61.75
N ASN A 207 -10.81 1.29 62.33
CA ASN A 207 -10.69 2.62 61.74
C ASN A 207 -9.22 3.06 61.55
N GLU A 208 -8.33 2.66 62.46
CA GLU A 208 -6.89 2.95 62.41
C GLU A 208 -6.19 2.27 61.21
N TYR A 209 -6.77 1.18 60.70
CA TYR A 209 -6.22 0.39 59.60
C TYR A 209 -6.87 0.74 58.26
N ARG A 210 -7.72 1.76 58.20
CA ARG A 210 -8.45 2.14 56.99
C ARG A 210 -7.53 2.92 56.04
N GLU A 211 -7.46 2.49 54.78
CA GLU A 211 -6.61 3.13 53.75
C GLU A 211 -7.05 4.58 53.45
N GLN A 212 -8.37 4.80 53.37
CA GLN A 212 -8.93 6.12 53.06
C GLN A 212 -10.32 6.27 53.70
N ALA A 213 -10.64 7.47 54.19
CA ALA A 213 -11.99 7.81 54.63
C ALA A 213 -13.01 7.53 53.52
N ASN A 214 -14.15 6.92 53.88
CA ASN A 214 -15.24 6.52 52.97
C ASN A 214 -14.92 5.40 51.96
N ARG A 215 -13.80 4.69 52.12
CA ARG A 215 -13.53 3.44 51.40
C ARG A 215 -13.52 2.26 52.37
N GLU A 216 -14.08 1.14 51.94
CA GLU A 216 -14.12 -0.10 52.72
C GLU A 216 -12.81 -0.91 52.58
N ARG A 217 -11.69 -0.23 52.33
CA ARG A 217 -10.36 -0.80 52.15
C ARG A 217 -9.51 -0.61 53.40
N PHE A 218 -8.89 -1.69 53.83
CA PHE A 218 -8.10 -1.76 55.06
C PHE A 218 -6.72 -2.35 54.77
N ILE A 219 -5.70 -1.82 55.42
CA ILE A 219 -4.30 -2.22 55.30
C ILE A 219 -3.96 -3.07 56.52
N LEU A 220 -3.50 -4.30 56.29
CA LEU A 220 -3.07 -5.19 57.34
C LEU A 220 -1.67 -4.81 57.83
N PRO A 221 -1.46 -4.54 59.14
CA PRO A 221 -0.16 -4.21 59.73
C PRO A 221 0.89 -5.26 59.44
N GLU A 222 2.15 -4.85 59.25
CA GLU A 222 3.25 -5.73 58.82
C GLU A 222 3.49 -6.92 59.77
N ASP A 223 3.27 -6.70 61.06
CA ASP A 223 3.45 -7.65 62.17
C ASP A 223 2.28 -8.64 62.35
N LYS A 224 1.17 -8.44 61.64
CA LYS A 224 -0.06 -9.22 61.80
C LYS A 224 -0.37 -10.08 60.58
N ASN A 225 -1.16 -11.14 60.76
CA ASN A 225 -1.75 -11.88 59.67
C ASN A 225 -3.25 -11.55 59.53
N ILE A 226 -3.91 -12.11 58.50
CA ILE A 226 -5.32 -11.87 58.22
C ILE A 226 -6.26 -12.28 59.38
N ASP A 227 -5.86 -13.22 60.24
CA ASP A 227 -6.65 -13.67 61.38
C ASP A 227 -6.92 -12.51 62.34
N PHE A 228 -6.05 -11.49 62.40
CA PHE A 228 -6.32 -10.28 63.17
C PHE A 228 -7.65 -9.61 62.79
N PHE A 229 -7.92 -9.45 61.49
CA PHE A 229 -9.20 -8.89 61.04
C PHE A 229 -10.36 -9.85 61.25
N ILE A 230 -10.13 -11.15 61.04
CA ILE A 230 -11.14 -12.19 61.25
C ILE A 230 -11.58 -12.23 62.72
N ASP A 231 -10.64 -12.18 63.65
CA ASP A 231 -10.88 -12.22 65.08
C ASP A 231 -11.65 -10.99 65.55
N ILE A 232 -11.37 -9.81 64.99
CA ILE A 232 -12.14 -8.61 65.29
C ILE A 232 -13.61 -8.77 64.86
N ILE A 233 -13.87 -9.33 63.68
CA ILE A 233 -15.24 -9.59 63.21
C ILE A 233 -15.94 -10.61 64.11
N LYS A 234 -15.29 -11.74 64.40
CA LYS A 234 -15.82 -12.79 65.30
C LYS A 234 -16.12 -12.23 66.68
N ASN A 235 -15.20 -11.46 67.27
CA ASN A 235 -15.39 -10.86 68.59
C ASN A 235 -16.57 -9.89 68.63
N CYS A 236 -16.77 -9.09 67.57
CA CYS A 236 -17.94 -8.23 67.45
C CYS A 236 -19.24 -9.04 67.33
N PHE A 237 -19.21 -10.17 66.63
CA PHE A 237 -20.36 -11.03 66.44
C PHE A 237 -20.75 -11.78 67.73
N GLU A 238 -19.77 -12.36 68.42
CA GLU A 238 -20.00 -13.06 69.70
C GLU A 238 -20.46 -12.10 70.80
N PHE A 239 -19.91 -10.87 70.84
CA PHE A 239 -20.39 -9.83 71.74
C PHE A 239 -21.88 -9.52 71.52
N LYS A 240 -22.33 -9.49 70.26
CA LYS A 240 -23.73 -9.28 69.92
C LYS A 240 -24.62 -10.47 70.29
N LYS A 241 -24.12 -11.70 70.17
CA LYS A 241 -24.85 -12.93 70.54
C LYS A 241 -24.95 -13.16 72.05
N GLY A 242 -24.32 -12.32 72.88
CA GLY A 242 -24.41 -12.43 74.34
C GLY A 242 -23.61 -13.60 74.94
N LYS A 243 -22.63 -14.15 74.21
CA LYS A 243 -21.77 -15.26 74.67
C LYS A 243 -20.53 -14.79 75.42
N TYR A 244 -20.70 -13.90 76.38
CA TYR A 244 -19.69 -13.64 77.42
C TYR A 244 -20.32 -13.93 78.78
N PHE A 245 -20.07 -15.14 79.29
CA PHE A 245 -20.00 -15.44 80.72
C PHE A 245 -18.53 -15.59 81.08
#